data_AF-A0AA43JP44-F1
#
_entry.id   AF-A0AA43JP44-F1
#
_cell.length_a   1.000
_cell.length_b   1.000
_cell.length_c   1.000
_cell.angle_alpha   90.00
_cell.angle_beta   90.00
_cell.angle_gamma   90.00
#
_symmetry.space_group_name_H-M   'P 1'
#
loop_
_entity.id
_entity.type
_entity.pdbx_description
1 polymer ?
#
loop_
_entity_poly.entity_id
_entity_poly.type
_entity_poly.pdbx_seq_one_letter_code
_entity_poly.pdbx_strand_id
1 'polypeptide(L)' 'LLSQPDVDGGLIGGASLNAHDFVEIIKAGIEAEKL' A
#
# COMPACT_ATOMS: atom_id res chain seq x y z
N LEU A 1 4.68 6.24 -2.82
CA LEU A 1 5.54 5.09 -3.17
C LEU A 1 4.81 4.17 -4.12
N LEU A 2 3.64 3.64 -3.75
CA LEU A 2 2.87 2.69 -4.56
C LEU A 2 2.35 3.26 -5.91
N SER A 3 2.42 4.57 -6.14
CA SER A 3 2.09 5.20 -7.44
C SER A 3 3.29 5.39 -8.37
N GLN A 4 4.46 4.83 -8.02
CA GLN A 4 5.63 4.91 -8.89
C GLN A 4 5.54 3.85 -10.00
N PRO A 5 6.00 4.16 -11.21
CA PRO A 5 5.77 3.32 -12.40
C PRO A 5 6.35 1.90 -12.31
N ASP A 6 7.43 1.70 -11.53
CA ASP A 6 8.12 0.42 -11.39
C ASP A 6 7.94 -0.19 -9.99
N VAL A 7 6.84 0.14 -9.29
CA VAL A 7 6.54 -0.34 -7.95
C VAL A 7 5.19 -1.05 -7.94
N ASP A 8 5.21 -2.38 -7.96
CA ASP A 8 4.01 -3.22 -8.00
C ASP A 8 3.42 -3.54 -6.61
N GLY A 9 4.05 -3.07 -5.53
CA GLY A 9 3.62 -3.38 -4.17
C GLY A 9 4.61 -2.94 -3.09
N GLY A 10 4.40 -3.43 -1.86
CA GLY A 10 5.27 -3.12 -0.73
C GLY A 10 5.36 -4.26 0.28
N LEU A 11 6.58 -4.54 0.76
CA LEU A 11 6.83 -5.40 1.91
C LEU A 11 6.62 -4.61 3.20
N ILE A 12 5.51 -4.86 3.87
CA ILE A 12 5.10 -4.05 5.03
C ILE A 12 5.59 -4.71 6.34
N GLY A 13 6.36 -3.96 7.12
CA GLY A 13 6.88 -4.37 8.43
C GLY A 13 5.86 -4.22 9.55
N GLY A 14 6.22 -3.55 10.65
CA GLY A 14 5.38 -3.45 11.86
C GLY A 14 3.96 -2.89 11.64
N ALA A 15 3.74 -2.09 10.60
CA ALA A 15 2.40 -1.61 10.24
C ALA A 15 1.44 -2.75 9.81
N SER A 16 1.95 -3.93 9.46
CA SER A 16 1.13 -5.12 9.19
C SER A 16 0.51 -5.73 10.47
N LEU A 17 1.02 -5.37 11.65
CA LEU A 17 0.53 -5.90 12.93
C LEU A 17 -0.72 -5.16 13.44
N ASN A 18 -1.08 -4.04 12.82
CA ASN A 18 -2.31 -3.30 13.08
C ASN A 18 -3.21 -3.36 11.84
N ALA A 19 -4.41 -3.92 11.99
CA ALA A 19 -5.32 -4.11 10.87
C ALA A 19 -5.75 -2.80 10.20
N HIS A 20 -5.98 -1.75 10.98
CA HIS A 20 -6.37 -0.45 10.45
C HIS A 20 -5.25 0.14 9.58
N ASP A 21 -4.03 0.17 10.11
CA ASP A 21 -2.88 0.74 9.40
C ASP A 21 -2.57 -0.06 8.13
N PHE A 22 -2.65 -1.39 8.19
CA PHE A 22 -2.43 -2.25 7.03
C PHE A 22 -3.48 -2.04 5.93
N VAL A 23 -4.75 -1.90 6.29
CA VAL A 23 -5.84 -1.63 5.34
C VAL A 23 -5.69 -0.26 4.68
N GLU A 24 -5.26 0.77 5.41
CA GLU A 24 -5.01 2.09 4.82
C GLU A 24 -3.86 2.05 3.79
N ILE A 25 -2.82 1.26 4.03
CA ILE A 25 -1.74 1.05 3.04
C ILE A 25 -2.27 0.35 1.78
N ILE A 26 -3.14 -0.67 1.93
CA ILE A 26 -3.76 -1.35 0.78
C ILE A 26 -4.62 -0.39 -0.03
N LYS A 27 -5.45 0.42 0.64
CA LYS A 27 -6.30 1.41 -0.04
C LYS A 27 -5.46 2.42 -0.82
N ALA A 28 -4.33 2.87 -0.27
CA ALA A 28 -3.41 3.75 -0.98
C ALA A 28 -2.83 3.10 -2.25
N GLY A 29 -2.58 1.78 -2.24
CA GLY A 29 -2.20 1.01 -3.43
C GLY A 29 -3.32 0.95 -4.47
N ILE A 30 -4.54 0.62 -4.05
CA ILE A 30 -5.72 0.56 -4.95
C ILE A 30 -5.99 1.93 -5.59
N GLU A 31 -5.85 3.03 -4.85
CA GLU A 31 -6.04 4.37 -5.39
C GLU A 31 -4.97 4.74 -6.42
N ALA A 32 -3.73 4.28 -6.20
CA ALA A 32 -2.63 4.51 -7.14
C ALA A 32 -2.83 3.80 -8.51
N GLU A 33 -3.56 2.68 -8.54
CA GLU A 33 -3.85 1.92 -9.76
C GLU A 33 -5.02 2.47 -10.60
N LYS A 34 -5.83 3.40 -10.07
CA LYS A 34 -7.00 3.96 -10.78
C LYS A 34 -6.66 4.99 -11.87
N LEU A 35 -5.40 5.10 -12.28
CA LEU A 35 -4.91 6.06 -13.27
C LEU A 35 -4.84 5.48 -14.68
#